data_AF-A0A1Q9V858-F1
#
_entry.id   AF-A0A1Q9V858-F1
#
_cell.length_a   1.000
_cell.length_b   1.000
_cell.length_c   1.000
_cell.angle_alpha   90.00
_cell.angle_beta   90.00
_cell.angle_gamma   90.00
#
_symmetry.space_group_name_H-M   'P 1'
#
loop_
_entity.id
_entity.type
_entity.pdbx_description
1 polymer ?
#
loop_
_entity_poly.entity_id
_entity_poly.type
_entity_poly.pdbx_seq_one_letter_code
_entity_poly.pdbx_strand_id
1 'polypeptide(L)'
;MGIVTTSASVSLDGYISGPQGSGFEHLFAWYDGGDHEFPSANPGVSFRLSAADHAYLTAAMERLGALVVGRRLFDLTDGWGGTHPLDKPVVVLTHAVPQEWVDAHPGAPFRFVTGGIEDAVAAGHDAAGGLDVAVNAGEIASQALAAGLLEEVVLDVVPVLLGGGVPFFGAIGAAPRLLDGPDVTPGERVTHLRFRVRPLDPA
;
A
#
# COMPACT_ATOMS: atom_id res chain seq x y z
N MET A 1 -6.05 18.69 -2.48
CA MET A 1 -5.62 17.38 -2.96
C MET A 1 -5.21 16.61 -1.72
N GLY A 2 -5.63 15.35 -1.56
CA GLY A 2 -5.17 14.52 -0.45
C GLY A 2 -3.67 14.24 -0.57
N ILE A 3 -3.08 13.70 0.49
CA ILE A 3 -1.64 13.43 0.51
C ILE A 3 -1.30 12.13 -0.23
N VAL A 4 -0.02 11.95 -0.56
CA VAL A 4 0.50 10.65 -1.01
C VAL A 4 1.09 9.90 0.19
N THR A 5 0.54 8.72 0.49
CA THR A 5 0.94 7.88 1.62
C THR A 5 1.35 6.48 1.15
N THR A 6 2.13 5.75 1.95
CA THR A 6 2.38 4.32 1.74
C THR A 6 2.11 3.57 3.04
N SER A 7 1.48 2.40 2.94
CA SER A 7 1.18 1.54 4.10
C SER A 7 1.35 0.08 3.70
N ALA A 8 2.00 -0.70 4.55
CA ALA A 8 2.05 -2.15 4.43
C ALA A 8 2.40 -2.81 5.76
N SER A 9 1.93 -4.05 5.93
CA SER A 9 2.49 -4.97 6.91
C SER A 9 3.94 -5.27 6.60
N VAL A 10 4.80 -5.12 7.60
CA VAL A 10 6.25 -5.26 7.46
C VAL A 10 6.79 -6.12 8.59
N SER A 11 7.71 -7.01 8.27
CA SER A 11 8.45 -7.78 9.26
C SER A 11 9.34 -6.85 10.11
N LEU A 12 9.75 -7.31 11.29
CA LEU A 12 10.60 -6.53 12.19
C LEU A 12 11.97 -6.20 11.57
N ASP A 13 12.43 -7.01 10.62
CA ASP A 13 13.64 -6.80 9.82
C ASP A 13 13.40 -6.07 8.48
N GLY A 14 12.20 -5.53 8.24
CA GLY A 14 11.94 -4.53 7.20
C GLY A 14 11.45 -5.07 5.85
N TYR A 15 10.88 -6.28 5.80
CA TYR A 15 10.41 -6.92 4.57
C TYR A 15 8.89 -7.02 4.49
N ILE A 16 8.32 -6.73 3.32
CA ILE A 16 6.88 -6.82 3.00
C ILE A 16 6.51 -8.14 2.31
N SER A 17 7.51 -8.97 2.03
CA SER A 17 7.37 -10.33 1.52
C SER A 17 8.69 -11.05 1.75
N GLY A 18 8.62 -12.33 2.13
CA GLY A 18 9.80 -13.19 2.26
C GLY A 18 10.39 -13.60 0.90
N PRO A 19 11.51 -14.33 0.90
CA PRO A 19 12.10 -14.85 -0.33
C PRO A 19 11.08 -15.65 -1.14
N GLN A 20 11.07 -15.45 -2.46
CA GLN A 20 10.18 -16.16 -3.40
C GLN A 20 8.67 -15.95 -3.14
N GLY A 21 8.28 -14.87 -2.44
CA GLY A 21 6.86 -14.59 -2.20
C GLY A 21 6.27 -15.37 -1.02
N SER A 22 7.03 -15.52 0.06
CA SER A 22 6.63 -16.25 1.28
C SER A 22 6.30 -15.31 2.45
N GLY A 23 5.81 -15.86 3.57
CA GLY A 23 5.66 -15.14 4.84
C GLY A 23 4.40 -14.27 4.95
N PHE A 24 3.52 -14.30 3.96
CA PHE A 24 2.26 -13.55 3.98
C PHE A 24 1.31 -14.02 5.09
N GLU A 25 1.33 -15.32 5.42
CA GLU A 25 0.59 -15.91 6.54
C GLU A 25 1.01 -15.32 7.90
N HIS A 26 2.23 -14.79 7.99
CA HIS A 26 2.72 -14.10 9.19
C HIS A 26 2.46 -12.61 9.11
N LEU A 27 2.81 -11.96 7.99
CA LEU A 27 2.61 -10.53 7.76
C LEU A 27 1.14 -10.12 7.87
N PHE A 28 0.21 -10.98 7.47
CA PHE A 28 -1.22 -10.70 7.46
C PHE A 28 -1.98 -11.36 8.60
N ALA A 29 -1.31 -12.06 9.53
CA ALA A 29 -1.97 -12.77 10.63
C ALA A 29 -2.83 -11.86 11.51
N TRP A 30 -2.45 -10.58 11.65
CA TRP A 30 -3.19 -9.62 12.47
C TRP A 30 -4.56 -9.23 11.87
N TYR A 31 -4.76 -9.40 10.56
CA TYR A 31 -6.05 -9.18 9.92
C TYR A 31 -7.14 -10.19 10.33
N ASP A 32 -6.75 -11.31 10.95
CA ASP A 32 -7.63 -12.34 11.51
C ASP A 32 -7.37 -12.54 13.03
N GLY A 33 -6.87 -11.48 13.69
CA GLY A 33 -6.44 -11.51 15.07
C GLY A 33 -7.54 -11.30 16.11
N GLY A 34 -8.77 -10.97 15.72
CA GLY A 34 -9.85 -10.65 16.67
C GLY A 34 -11.25 -11.09 16.23
N ASP A 35 -12.26 -10.46 16.81
CA ASP A 35 -13.67 -10.84 16.63
C ASP A 35 -14.51 -9.77 15.91
N HIS A 36 -13.95 -8.60 15.60
CA HIS A 36 -14.61 -7.52 14.87
C HIS A 36 -14.49 -7.71 13.37
N GLU A 37 -15.61 -7.98 12.69
CA GLU A 37 -15.67 -8.07 11.23
C GLU A 37 -15.38 -6.70 10.60
N PHE A 38 -14.52 -6.66 9.58
CA PHE A 38 -14.25 -5.48 8.79
C PHE A 38 -14.69 -5.68 7.34
N PRO A 39 -15.40 -4.71 6.72
CA PRO A 39 -15.99 -4.89 5.40
C PRO A 39 -14.94 -5.09 4.31
N SER A 40 -15.26 -5.97 3.36
CA SER A 40 -14.50 -6.20 2.13
C SER A 40 -15.47 -6.20 0.96
N ALA A 41 -15.11 -5.51 -0.13
CA ALA A 41 -15.85 -5.57 -1.39
C ALA A 41 -15.52 -6.82 -2.21
N ASN A 42 -14.46 -7.55 -1.85
CA ASN A 42 -14.11 -8.81 -2.48
C ASN A 42 -14.64 -9.98 -1.64
N PRO A 43 -15.60 -10.79 -2.14
CA PRO A 43 -16.22 -11.86 -1.37
C PRO A 43 -15.26 -13.01 -1.03
N GLY A 44 -14.11 -13.10 -1.69
CA GLY A 44 -13.05 -14.08 -1.39
C GLY A 44 -12.12 -13.64 -0.26
N VAL A 45 -12.30 -12.44 0.31
CA VAL A 45 -11.43 -11.88 1.34
C VAL A 45 -12.28 -11.44 2.53
N SER A 46 -11.97 -11.95 3.72
CA SER A 46 -12.59 -11.56 4.97
C SER A 46 -11.55 -11.13 6.00
N PHE A 47 -11.94 -10.21 6.88
CA PHE A 47 -11.09 -9.65 7.92
C PHE A 47 -11.81 -9.73 9.26
N ARG A 48 -11.10 -10.16 10.31
CA ARG A 48 -11.57 -10.16 11.70
C ARG A 48 -10.50 -9.57 12.59
N LEU A 49 -10.69 -8.32 12.98
CA LEU A 49 -9.69 -7.49 13.64
C LEU A 49 -9.92 -7.46 15.14
N SER A 50 -8.87 -7.14 15.90
CA SER A 50 -9.05 -6.67 17.27
C SER A 50 -9.80 -5.33 17.25
N ALA A 51 -10.40 -4.93 18.38
CA ALA A 51 -11.09 -3.64 18.47
C ALA A 51 -10.19 -2.44 18.13
N ALA A 52 -8.90 -2.52 18.52
CA ALA A 52 -7.92 -1.47 18.25
C ALA A 52 -7.57 -1.38 16.76
N ASP A 53 -7.30 -2.53 16.14
CA ASP A 53 -6.92 -2.62 14.73
C ASP A 53 -8.10 -2.26 13.81
N HIS A 54 -9.32 -2.60 14.23
CA HIS A 54 -10.54 -2.17 13.55
C HIS A 54 -10.65 -0.64 13.55
N ALA A 55 -10.52 0.01 14.70
CA ALA A 55 -10.61 1.47 14.79
C ALA A 55 -9.53 2.15 13.95
N TYR A 56 -8.31 1.60 13.97
CA TYR A 56 -7.19 2.07 13.14
C TYR A 56 -7.50 1.96 11.63
N LEU A 57 -7.92 0.79 11.16
CA LEU A 57 -8.23 0.59 9.74
C LEU A 57 -9.45 1.38 9.28
N THR A 58 -10.48 1.55 10.11
CA THR A 58 -11.63 2.42 9.79
C THR A 58 -11.15 3.84 9.50
N ALA A 59 -10.34 4.41 10.39
CA ALA A 59 -9.80 5.76 10.22
C ALA A 59 -8.89 5.87 8.98
N ALA A 60 -8.11 4.83 8.66
CA ALA A 60 -7.31 4.79 7.43
C ALA A 60 -8.19 4.75 6.17
N MET A 61 -9.26 3.95 6.17
CA MET A 61 -10.15 3.79 5.00
C MET A 61 -11.02 5.02 4.71
N GLU A 62 -11.37 5.80 5.74
CA GLU A 62 -12.09 7.07 5.58
C GLU A 62 -11.26 8.12 4.82
N ARG A 63 -9.93 8.08 4.95
CA ARG A 63 -9.03 9.01 4.25
C ARG A 63 -8.62 8.53 2.87
N LEU A 64 -8.72 7.24 2.58
CA LEU A 64 -8.19 6.65 1.36
C LEU A 64 -9.15 6.85 0.17
N GLY A 65 -8.65 7.47 -0.90
CA GLY A 65 -9.38 7.68 -2.14
C GLY A 65 -9.01 6.73 -3.26
N ALA A 66 -7.73 6.44 -3.46
CA ALA A 66 -7.24 5.58 -4.54
C ALA A 66 -5.95 4.87 -4.18
N LEU A 67 -5.66 3.79 -4.90
CA LEU A 67 -4.45 2.98 -4.77
C LEU A 67 -3.58 3.13 -6.02
N VAL A 68 -2.27 3.24 -5.85
CA VAL A 68 -1.29 3.12 -6.94
C VAL A 68 -0.43 1.89 -6.67
N VAL A 69 -0.50 0.90 -7.56
CA VAL A 69 0.21 -0.37 -7.44
C VAL A 69 1.12 -0.61 -8.63
N GLY A 70 2.13 -1.44 -8.44
CA GLY A 70 3.01 -1.88 -9.52
C GLY A 70 2.46 -3.10 -10.23
N ARG A 71 2.90 -3.31 -11.47
CA ARG A 71 2.52 -4.46 -12.29
C ARG A 71 2.68 -5.83 -11.59
N ARG A 72 3.76 -6.01 -10.81
CA ARG A 72 4.00 -7.26 -10.07
C ARG A 72 2.88 -7.60 -9.08
N LEU A 73 2.41 -6.62 -8.30
CA LEU A 73 1.32 -6.88 -7.35
C LEU A 73 0.03 -7.20 -8.10
N PHE A 74 -0.26 -6.44 -9.17
CA PHE A 74 -1.41 -6.71 -10.02
C PHE A 74 -1.41 -8.14 -10.58
N ASP A 75 -0.28 -8.63 -11.08
CA ASP A 75 -0.18 -10.00 -11.61
C ASP A 75 -0.34 -11.07 -10.51
N LEU A 76 0.22 -10.83 -9.31
CA LEU A 76 0.11 -11.77 -8.19
C LEU A 76 -1.33 -11.93 -7.69
N THR A 77 -2.13 -10.88 -7.81
CA THR A 77 -3.52 -10.88 -7.35
C THR A 77 -4.54 -11.08 -8.47
N ASP A 78 -4.07 -11.23 -9.72
CA ASP A 78 -4.91 -11.20 -10.93
C ASP A 78 -5.87 -9.99 -10.95
N GLY A 79 -5.37 -8.82 -10.52
CA GLY A 79 -6.16 -7.61 -10.35
C GLY A 79 -7.36 -7.78 -9.41
N TRP A 80 -7.27 -8.72 -8.45
CA TRP A 80 -8.34 -9.10 -7.52
C TRP A 80 -9.66 -9.46 -8.23
N GLY A 81 -9.60 -9.99 -9.46
CA GLY A 81 -10.79 -10.28 -10.27
C GLY A 81 -11.61 -9.04 -10.63
N GLY A 82 -10.97 -7.86 -10.66
CA GLY A 82 -11.59 -6.58 -10.98
C GLY A 82 -12.14 -5.81 -9.78
N THR A 83 -12.09 -6.35 -8.57
CA THR A 83 -12.59 -5.68 -7.36
C THR A 83 -11.57 -5.78 -6.22
N HIS A 84 -10.91 -4.66 -5.93
CA HIS A 84 -10.00 -4.56 -4.79
C HIS A 84 -10.77 -4.72 -3.46
N PRO A 85 -10.26 -5.44 -2.45
CA PRO A 85 -10.96 -5.65 -1.18
C PRO A 85 -11.42 -4.36 -0.47
N LEU A 86 -10.66 -3.28 -0.62
CA LEU A 86 -10.95 -1.97 0.00
C LEU A 86 -11.97 -1.11 -0.77
N ASP A 87 -12.49 -1.59 -1.89
CA ASP A 87 -13.45 -0.85 -2.74
C ASP A 87 -12.96 0.54 -3.19
N LYS A 88 -11.68 0.61 -3.59
CA LYS A 88 -11.05 1.84 -4.08
C LYS A 88 -10.60 1.66 -5.53
N PRO A 89 -10.65 2.71 -6.36
CA PRO A 89 -10.01 2.71 -7.67
C PRO A 89 -8.52 2.37 -7.56
N VAL A 90 -8.03 1.62 -8.54
CA VAL A 90 -6.63 1.16 -8.60
C VAL A 90 -5.95 1.69 -9.85
N VAL A 91 -4.86 2.41 -9.68
CA VAL A 91 -3.94 2.78 -10.76
C VAL A 91 -2.79 1.77 -10.78
N VAL A 92 -2.57 1.15 -11.93
CA VAL A 92 -1.50 0.17 -12.13
C VAL A 92 -0.40 0.81 -12.97
N LEU A 93 0.76 1.06 -12.36
CA LEU A 93 1.97 1.46 -13.09
C LEU A 93 2.59 0.24 -13.77
N THR A 94 2.64 0.26 -15.10
CA THR A 94 3.11 -0.85 -15.94
C THR A 94 3.80 -0.31 -17.20
N HIS A 95 4.68 -1.09 -17.81
CA HIS A 95 5.26 -0.71 -19.11
C HIS A 95 4.32 -1.04 -20.29
N ALA A 96 3.40 -1.99 -20.09
CA ALA A 96 2.45 -2.43 -21.11
C ALA A 96 1.08 -2.72 -20.46
N VAL A 97 0.02 -2.28 -21.14
CA VAL A 97 -1.36 -2.51 -20.71
C VAL A 97 -1.74 -3.97 -20.99
N PRO A 98 -2.25 -4.73 -20.01
CA PRO A 98 -2.72 -6.10 -20.21
C PRO A 98 -4.11 -6.10 -20.89
N GLN A 99 -4.14 -5.95 -22.21
CA GLN A 99 -5.40 -5.78 -22.95
C GLN A 99 -6.39 -6.94 -22.73
N GLU A 100 -5.91 -8.17 -22.70
CA GLU A 100 -6.76 -9.36 -22.44
C GLU A 100 -7.49 -9.26 -21.09
N TRP A 101 -6.81 -8.77 -20.04
CA TRP A 101 -7.43 -8.60 -18.73
C TRP A 101 -8.45 -7.45 -18.74
N VAL A 102 -8.14 -6.35 -19.44
CA VAL A 102 -9.07 -5.20 -19.60
C VAL A 102 -10.35 -5.63 -20.31
N ASP A 103 -10.23 -6.40 -21.39
CA ASP A 103 -11.37 -6.89 -22.17
C ASP A 103 -12.24 -7.86 -21.35
N ALA A 104 -11.62 -8.64 -20.46
CA ALA A 104 -12.33 -9.52 -19.53
C ALA A 104 -13.03 -8.77 -18.37
N HIS A 105 -12.59 -7.54 -18.04
CA HIS A 105 -13.06 -6.75 -16.90
C HIS A 105 -13.45 -5.31 -17.26
N PRO A 106 -14.37 -5.08 -18.20
CA PRO A 106 -14.65 -3.75 -18.77
C PRO A 106 -15.21 -2.72 -17.77
N GLY A 107 -15.70 -3.16 -16.61
CA GLY A 107 -16.22 -2.30 -15.54
C GLY A 107 -15.32 -2.20 -14.32
N ALA A 108 -14.16 -2.85 -14.30
CA ALA A 108 -13.26 -2.80 -13.17
C ALA A 108 -12.68 -1.38 -13.02
N PRO A 109 -12.66 -0.78 -11.81
CA PRO A 109 -12.13 0.56 -11.58
C PRO A 109 -10.59 0.58 -11.58
N PHE A 110 -9.99 0.03 -12.64
CA PHE A 110 -8.55 -0.11 -12.83
C PHE A 110 -8.09 0.77 -13.98
N ARG A 111 -7.08 1.61 -13.72
CA ARG A 111 -6.46 2.48 -14.71
C ARG A 111 -4.99 2.07 -14.90
N PHE A 112 -4.61 1.69 -16.10
CA PHE A 112 -3.21 1.34 -16.42
C PHE A 112 -2.46 2.58 -16.90
N VAL A 113 -1.32 2.87 -16.28
CA VAL A 113 -0.47 4.03 -16.59
C VAL A 113 0.91 3.54 -17.00
N THR A 114 1.44 4.10 -18.08
CA THR A 114 2.75 3.76 -18.66
C THR A 114 3.77 4.90 -18.63
N GLY A 115 3.36 6.09 -18.18
CA GLY A 115 4.19 7.31 -18.25
C GLY A 115 5.14 7.54 -17.08
N GLY A 116 5.15 6.66 -16.07
CA GLY A 116 6.03 6.77 -14.91
C GLY A 116 5.28 7.06 -13.61
N ILE A 117 6.04 7.31 -12.53
CA ILE A 117 5.47 7.43 -11.18
C ILE A 117 4.69 8.73 -10.99
N GLU A 118 5.15 9.85 -11.56
CA GLU A 118 4.46 11.13 -11.52
C GLU A 118 3.07 11.03 -12.16
N ASP A 119 3.00 10.43 -13.35
CA ASP A 119 1.74 10.21 -14.07
C ASP A 119 0.82 9.24 -13.32
N ALA A 120 1.37 8.22 -12.65
CA ALA A 120 0.59 7.26 -11.88
C ALA A 120 0.00 7.91 -10.61
N VAL A 121 0.76 8.74 -9.91
CA VAL A 121 0.28 9.50 -8.75
C VAL A 121 -0.76 10.54 -9.17
N ALA A 122 -0.53 11.26 -10.27
CA ALA A 122 -1.52 12.20 -10.81
C ALA A 122 -2.83 11.50 -11.16
N ALA A 123 -2.76 10.36 -11.85
CA ALA A 123 -3.91 9.52 -12.13
C ALA A 123 -4.61 9.00 -10.86
N GLY A 124 -3.84 8.74 -9.80
CA GLY A 124 -4.36 8.38 -8.48
C GLY A 124 -5.16 9.53 -7.86
N HIS A 125 -4.64 10.76 -7.90
CA HIS A 125 -5.35 11.93 -7.40
C HIS A 125 -6.64 12.23 -8.17
N ASP A 126 -6.62 12.08 -9.51
CA ASP A 126 -7.83 12.19 -10.33
C ASP A 126 -8.92 11.24 -9.84
N ALA A 127 -8.55 9.99 -9.52
CA ALA A 127 -9.47 8.95 -9.08
C ALA A 127 -9.87 9.08 -7.60
N ALA A 128 -9.03 9.70 -6.76
CA ALA A 128 -9.22 9.78 -5.32
C ALA A 128 -10.32 10.74 -4.87
N GLY A 129 -10.84 11.60 -5.77
CA GLY A 129 -11.94 12.51 -5.42
C GLY A 129 -11.60 13.50 -4.30
N GLY A 130 -10.32 13.88 -4.18
CA GLY A 130 -9.81 14.80 -3.15
C GLY A 130 -9.32 14.13 -1.86
N LEU A 131 -9.49 12.82 -1.71
CA LEU A 131 -8.95 12.00 -0.63
C LEU A 131 -7.48 11.61 -0.88
N ASP A 132 -6.87 10.91 0.09
CA ASP A 132 -5.46 10.49 0.05
C ASP A 132 -5.23 9.40 -1.02
N VAL A 133 -4.02 9.37 -1.59
CA VAL A 133 -3.57 8.34 -2.54
C VAL A 133 -2.56 7.45 -1.85
N ALA A 134 -2.85 6.15 -1.74
CA ALA A 134 -1.89 5.20 -1.20
C ALA A 134 -1.08 4.53 -2.32
N VAL A 135 0.23 4.69 -2.27
CA VAL A 135 1.18 3.99 -3.14
C VAL A 135 1.62 2.69 -2.45
N ASN A 136 1.63 1.59 -3.19
CA ASN A 136 2.11 0.31 -2.68
C ASN A 136 3.57 0.43 -2.22
N ALA A 137 3.92 -0.25 -1.13
CA ALA A 137 5.30 -0.35 -0.65
C ALA A 137 6.20 -1.04 -1.70
N GLY A 138 7.51 -1.08 -1.42
CA GLY A 138 8.52 -1.58 -2.34
C GLY A 138 8.86 -0.54 -3.41
N GLU A 139 8.99 -0.98 -4.67
CA GLU A 139 9.45 -0.13 -5.78
C GLU A 139 8.56 1.09 -6.05
N ILE A 140 7.23 1.01 -5.87
CA ILE A 140 6.34 2.15 -6.14
C ILE A 140 6.54 3.24 -5.08
N ALA A 141 6.50 2.89 -3.80
CA ALA A 141 6.82 3.83 -2.72
C ALA A 141 8.25 4.38 -2.84
N SER A 142 9.22 3.57 -3.28
CA SER A 142 10.60 4.01 -3.49
C SER A 142 10.73 5.03 -4.61
N GLN A 143 10.02 4.82 -5.72
CA GLN A 143 9.95 5.77 -6.83
C GLN A 143 9.25 7.06 -6.41
N ALA A 144 8.11 6.97 -5.70
CA ALA A 144 7.38 8.14 -5.22
C ALA A 144 8.22 8.95 -4.21
N LEU A 145 8.96 8.28 -3.33
CA LEU A 145 9.89 8.94 -2.43
C LEU A 145 11.01 9.64 -3.19
N ALA A 146 11.62 8.97 -4.19
CA ALA A 146 12.70 9.54 -5.01
C ALA A 146 12.25 10.76 -5.82
N ALA A 147 11.01 10.74 -6.33
CA ALA A 147 10.39 11.86 -7.04
C ALA A 147 9.91 12.99 -6.10
N GLY A 148 10.06 12.84 -4.79
CA GLY A 148 9.61 13.84 -3.80
C GLY A 148 8.08 13.91 -3.65
N LEU A 149 7.36 12.89 -4.11
CA LEU A 149 5.90 12.82 -4.08
C LEU A 149 5.36 12.24 -2.78
N LEU A 150 6.10 11.34 -2.12
CA LEU A 150 5.65 10.64 -0.92
C LEU A 150 5.71 11.54 0.33
N GLU A 151 4.60 11.67 1.04
CA GLU A 151 4.44 12.57 2.20
C GLU A 151 4.28 11.81 3.53
N GLU A 152 3.75 10.59 3.51
CA GLU A 152 3.51 9.77 4.71
C GLU A 152 3.97 8.33 4.52
N VAL A 153 4.57 7.77 5.56
CA VAL A 153 5.00 6.36 5.61
C VAL A 153 4.36 5.70 6.82
N VAL A 154 3.61 4.64 6.58
CA VAL A 154 2.94 3.84 7.60
C VAL A 154 3.53 2.42 7.58
N LEU A 155 4.11 2.03 8.70
CA LEU A 155 4.66 0.69 8.91
C LEU A 155 3.76 -0.05 9.89
N ASP A 156 3.04 -1.06 9.42
CA ASP A 156 2.33 -2.00 10.29
C ASP A 156 3.32 -3.09 10.69
N VAL A 157 4.12 -2.83 11.73
CA VAL A 157 5.24 -3.70 12.13
C VAL A 157 4.74 -4.95 12.83
N VAL A 158 4.95 -6.11 12.21
CA VAL A 158 4.53 -7.43 12.70
C VAL A 158 5.74 -8.12 13.36
N PRO A 159 5.57 -8.82 14.51
CA PRO A 159 6.66 -9.44 15.27
C PRO A 159 7.15 -10.75 14.62
N VAL A 160 7.60 -10.67 13.37
CA VAL A 160 8.22 -11.76 12.60
C VAL A 160 9.53 -11.28 11.98
N LEU A 161 10.51 -12.17 11.86
CA LEU A 161 11.73 -11.95 11.09
C LEU A 161 11.69 -12.84 9.85
N LEU A 162 11.81 -12.24 8.67
CA LEU A 162 11.76 -12.98 7.39
C LEU A 162 13.15 -13.33 6.85
N GLY A 163 14.19 -12.64 7.33
CA GLY A 163 15.59 -12.85 6.96
C GLY A 163 15.95 -12.40 5.53
N GLY A 164 15.00 -11.83 4.79
CA GLY A 164 15.18 -11.42 3.40
C GLY A 164 13.86 -11.28 2.65
N GLY A 165 13.96 -10.97 1.36
CA GLY A 165 12.81 -10.87 0.45
C GLY A 165 12.66 -9.45 -0.12
N VAL A 166 11.42 -8.99 -0.24
CA VAL A 166 11.12 -7.65 -0.79
C VAL A 166 11.12 -6.66 0.38
N PRO A 167 12.05 -5.69 0.41
CA PRO A 167 12.10 -4.70 1.48
C PRO A 167 10.95 -3.69 1.35
N PHE A 168 10.58 -3.02 2.44
CA PHE A 168 9.55 -1.98 2.43
C PHE A 168 9.90 -0.82 1.48
N PHE A 169 11.17 -0.42 1.45
CA PHE A 169 11.73 0.42 0.40
C PHE A 169 12.83 -0.36 -0.31
N GLY A 170 12.79 -0.35 -1.64
CA GLY A 170 13.89 -0.79 -2.48
C GLY A 170 15.06 0.21 -2.41
N ALA A 171 15.88 0.25 -3.47
CA ALA A 171 16.98 1.20 -3.53
C ALA A 171 16.47 2.65 -3.55
N ILE A 172 16.79 3.42 -2.50
CA ILE A 172 16.47 4.85 -2.41
C ILE A 172 17.65 5.68 -2.94
N GLY A 173 17.50 6.27 -4.13
CA GLY A 173 18.58 7.01 -4.80
C GLY A 173 18.98 8.33 -4.11
N ALA A 174 18.15 8.85 -3.20
CA ALA A 174 18.33 10.14 -2.52
C ALA A 174 18.48 9.99 -1.00
N ALA A 175 19.39 9.12 -0.56
CA ALA A 175 19.66 8.87 0.86
C ALA A 175 20.70 9.84 1.45
N PRO A 176 20.61 10.21 2.75
CA PRO A 176 19.53 9.85 3.68
C PRO A 176 18.26 10.69 3.45
N ARG A 177 17.08 10.08 3.69
CA ARG A 177 15.81 10.80 3.80
C ARG A 177 15.41 10.90 5.26
N LEU A 178 15.07 12.12 5.69
CA LEU A 178 14.62 12.38 7.04
C LEU A 178 13.09 12.30 7.12
N LEU A 179 12.59 11.77 8.23
CA LEU A 179 11.17 11.67 8.53
C LEU A 179 10.91 12.19 9.94
N ASP A 180 9.72 12.74 10.17
CA ASP A 180 9.22 13.14 11.48
C ASP A 180 8.27 12.08 12.07
N GLY A 181 8.15 12.07 13.40
CA GLY A 181 7.33 11.13 14.16
C GLY A 181 8.18 10.11 14.95
N PRO A 182 7.70 8.87 15.18
CA PRO A 182 6.40 8.35 14.74
C PRO A 182 5.24 8.75 15.65
N ASP A 183 4.04 8.88 15.07
CA ASP A 183 2.82 8.59 15.81
C ASP A 183 2.70 7.07 15.94
N VAL A 184 2.36 6.57 17.14
CA VAL A 184 2.33 5.15 17.45
C VAL A 184 0.92 4.73 17.87
N THR A 185 0.33 3.80 17.14
CA THR A 185 -0.91 3.14 17.52
C THR A 185 -0.61 1.67 17.85
N PRO A 186 -0.78 1.24 19.12
CA PRO A 186 -0.68 -0.16 19.47
C PRO A 186 -1.80 -0.98 18.82
N GLY A 187 -1.45 -2.13 18.27
CA GLY A 187 -2.39 -3.11 17.74
C GLY A 187 -2.20 -4.49 18.38
N GLU A 188 -2.99 -5.49 17.94
CA GLU A 188 -2.82 -6.86 18.39
C GLU A 188 -1.94 -7.65 17.42
N ARG A 189 -0.75 -8.06 17.87
CA ARG A 189 0.30 -8.69 17.01
C ARG A 189 0.81 -7.79 15.89
N VAL A 190 0.61 -6.47 16.01
CA VAL A 190 1.11 -5.46 15.10
C VAL A 190 1.34 -4.14 15.86
N THR A 191 2.27 -3.32 15.41
CA THR A 191 2.45 -1.95 15.89
C THR A 191 2.43 -1.01 14.70
N HIS A 192 1.45 -0.11 14.66
CA HIS A 192 1.29 0.84 13.56
C HIS A 192 2.14 2.09 13.84
N LEU A 193 3.17 2.29 13.02
CA LEU A 193 4.06 3.44 13.10
C LEU A 193 3.79 4.35 11.91
N ARG A 194 3.43 5.61 12.17
CA ARG A 194 3.18 6.60 11.13
C ARG A 194 4.21 7.71 11.19
N PHE A 195 4.87 7.96 10.07
CA PHE A 195 5.90 8.97 9.89
C PHE A 195 5.50 9.95 8.80
N ARG A 196 5.95 11.21 8.93
CA ARG A 196 5.84 12.22 7.88
C ARG A 196 7.17 12.36 7.17
N VAL A 197 7.18 12.33 5.85
CA VAL A 197 8.38 12.52 5.04
C VAL A 197 8.77 13.99 5.07
N ARG A 198 10.03 14.29 5.40
CA ARG A 198 10.51 15.67 5.28
C ARG A 198 10.71 16.02 3.79
N PRO A 199 10.32 17.25 3.39
CA PRO A 199 10.66 17.77 2.07
C PRO A 199 12.16 17.66 1.81
N LEU A 200 12.53 17.51 0.54
CA LEU A 200 13.93 17.68 0.15
C LEU A 200 14.33 19.12 0.45
N ASP A 201 15.45 19.33 1.13
CA ASP A 201 16.00 20.67 1.28
C ASP A 201 16.30 21.22 -0.13
N PRO A 202 15.85 22.44 -0.46
CA PRO A 202 16.27 23.06 -1.71
C PRO A 202 17.78 23.21 -1.71
N ALA A 203 18.42 22.66 -2.73
CA ALA A 203 19.87 22.75 -2.96
C ALA A 203 20.33 24.20 -3.18
#